data_AF-A0A356T578-F1
#
_entry.id   AF-A0A356T578-F1
#
_cell.length_a   1.000
_cell.length_b   1.000
_cell.length_c   1.000
_cell.angle_alpha   90.00
_cell.angle_beta   90.00
_cell.angle_gamma   90.00
#
_symmetry.space_group_name_H-M   'P 1'
#
loop_
_entity.id
_entity.type
_entity.pdbx_description
1 polymer ?
#
loop_
_entity_poly.entity_id
_entity_poly.type
_entity_poly.pdbx_seq_one_letter_code
_entity_poly.pdbx_strand_id
1 'polypeptide(L)' 'QGTQTCLGGALQCTGGTGPSPESCNMADDDCDMSTDEDFDFMNDRNNCGGCGTVCSFPNASAGCSGGSCVFLGCDPG' A
#
# COMPACT_ATOMS: atom_id res chain seq x y z
N GLN A 1 -10.08 -9.11 -7.51
CA GLN A 1 -9.39 -8.05 -8.27
C GLN A 1 -10.43 -7.27 -9.07
N GLY A 2 -10.74 -6.07 -8.61
CA GLY A 2 -11.47 -5.06 -9.38
C GLY A 2 -10.72 -4.69 -10.65
N THR A 3 -11.45 -4.29 -11.68
CA THR A 3 -10.86 -3.76 -12.92
C THR A 3 -11.54 -2.44 -13.26
N GLN A 4 -10.74 -1.37 -13.30
CA GLN A 4 -11.21 -0.05 -13.72
C GLN A 4 -11.62 -0.09 -15.19
N THR A 5 -12.92 0.03 -15.44
CA THR A 5 -13.51 -0.06 -16.78
C THR A 5 -14.29 1.21 -17.09
N CYS A 6 -14.13 1.76 -18.29
CA CYS A 6 -14.87 2.95 -18.70
C CYS A 6 -16.31 2.57 -19.06
N LEU A 7 -17.27 2.95 -18.21
CA LEU A 7 -18.71 2.73 -18.40
C LEU A 7 -19.43 4.08 -18.33
N GLY A 8 -20.17 4.43 -19.39
CA GLY A 8 -20.95 5.67 -19.42
C GLY A 8 -20.13 6.98 -19.39
N GLY A 9 -18.83 6.93 -19.68
CA GLY A 9 -17.94 8.10 -19.71
C GLY A 9 -17.16 8.37 -18.41
N ALA A 10 -17.27 7.48 -17.41
CA ALA A 10 -16.47 7.51 -16.19
C ALA A 10 -15.73 6.18 -16.00
N LEU A 11 -14.58 6.21 -15.31
CA LEU A 11 -13.93 4.99 -14.82
C LEU A 11 -14.80 4.41 -13.70
N GLN A 12 -15.21 3.16 -13.86
CA GLN A 12 -15.98 2.42 -12.87
C GLN A 12 -15.28 1.09 -12.61
N CYS A 13 -15.05 0.79 -11.33
CA CYS A 13 -14.51 -0.49 -10.90
C CYS A 13 -15.57 -1.58 -11.13
N THR A 14 -15.22 -2.63 -11.89
CA THR A 14 -16.09 -3.79 -12.13
C THR A 14 -15.34 -5.08 -11.83
N GLY A 15 -16.01 -6.07 -11.25
CA GLY A 15 -15.39 -7.38 -10.94
C GLY A 15 -14.82 -7.51 -9.51
N GLY A 16 -14.89 -6.46 -8.68
CA GLY A 16 -14.60 -6.56 -7.24
C GLY A 16 -15.58 -7.53 -6.57
N THR A 17 -15.06 -8.63 -6.02
CA THR A 17 -15.86 -9.67 -5.38
C THR A 17 -16.06 -9.37 -3.90
N GLY A 18 -16.86 -8.35 -3.58
CA GLY A 18 -17.15 -7.98 -2.19
C GLY A 18 -15.92 -7.46 -1.42
N PRO A 19 -15.95 -7.42 -0.06
CA PRO A 19 -14.84 -6.95 0.75
C PRO A 19 -13.70 -7.97 0.71
N SER A 20 -12.99 -8.00 -0.40
CA SER A 20 -11.72 -8.71 -0.55
C SER A 20 -10.63 -7.74 -0.12
N PRO A 21 -9.57 -8.20 0.56
CA PRO A 21 -8.46 -7.31 0.90
C PRO A 21 -7.87 -6.69 -0.37
N GLU A 22 -7.54 -5.40 -0.30
CA GLU A 22 -6.80 -4.72 -1.38
C GLU A 22 -5.45 -5.42 -1.61
N SER A 23 -4.99 -5.47 -2.87
CA SER A 23 -3.61 -5.83 -3.16
C SER A 23 -2.85 -4.55 -3.46
N CYS A 24 -1.74 -4.28 -2.76
CA CYS A 24 -0.90 -3.08 -2.96
C CYS A 24 -0.39 -2.94 -4.42
N ASN A 25 -1.22 -2.43 -5.32
CA ASN A 25 -1.02 -2.47 -6.76
C ASN A 25 -1.49 -1.19 -7.47
N MET A 26 -1.88 -0.16 -6.69
CA MET A 26 -2.41 1.11 -7.16
C MET A 26 -3.74 0.99 -7.90
N ALA A 27 -4.54 -0.03 -7.58
CA ALA A 27 -5.90 -0.21 -8.08
C ALA A 27 -6.84 -0.61 -6.94
N ASP A 28 -8.04 -0.03 -6.99
CA ASP A 28 -9.20 -0.41 -6.18
C ASP A 28 -9.62 -1.85 -6.53
N ASP A 29 -9.23 -2.81 -5.70
CA ASP A 29 -9.43 -4.25 -5.92
C ASP A 29 -10.78 -4.75 -5.39
N ASP A 30 -11.35 -4.07 -4.40
CA ASP A 30 -12.61 -4.38 -3.74
C ASP A 30 -13.80 -3.50 -4.21
N CYS A 31 -13.48 -2.47 -5.01
CA CYS A 31 -14.40 -1.50 -5.60
C CYS A 31 -15.14 -0.61 -4.58
N ASP A 32 -14.49 -0.22 -3.48
CA ASP A 32 -15.05 0.65 -2.45
C ASP A 32 -14.83 2.17 -2.68
N MET A 33 -14.17 2.53 -3.79
CA MET A 33 -13.77 3.90 -4.18
C MET A 33 -12.55 4.46 -3.46
N SER A 34 -11.84 3.65 -2.70
CA SER A 34 -10.51 3.93 -2.19
C SER A 34 -9.49 3.10 -2.99
N THR A 35 -8.20 3.31 -2.77
CA THR A 35 -7.17 2.48 -3.42
C THR A 35 -6.12 2.10 -2.40
N ASP A 36 -5.86 0.81 -2.26
CA ASP A 36 -4.85 0.25 -1.35
C ASP A 36 -5.02 0.71 0.13
N GLU A 37 -6.24 0.98 0.58
CA GLU A 37 -6.58 1.52 1.91
C GLU A 37 -6.44 0.51 3.05
N ASP A 38 -6.37 -0.78 2.74
CA ASP A 38 -6.17 -1.85 3.72
C ASP A 38 -4.72 -1.93 4.27
N PHE A 39 -3.81 -1.09 3.77
CA PHE A 39 -2.40 -1.09 4.17
C PHE A 39 -2.08 0.04 5.17
N ASP A 40 -1.26 -0.28 6.19
CA ASP A 40 -0.79 0.71 7.15
C ASP A 40 0.40 1.51 6.59
N PHE A 41 0.12 2.59 5.87
CA PHE A 41 1.18 3.46 5.36
C PHE A 41 1.92 4.27 6.43
N MET A 42 1.47 4.27 7.68
CA MET A 42 2.03 5.10 8.74
C MET A 42 3.07 4.36 9.59
N ASN A 43 2.93 3.04 9.72
CA ASN A 43 3.79 2.21 10.57
C ASN A 43 4.26 0.89 9.91
N ASP A 44 3.75 0.51 8.73
CA ASP A 44 4.28 -0.65 8.01
C ASP A 44 5.62 -0.31 7.35
N ARG A 45 6.66 -1.03 7.77
CA ARG A 45 8.00 -0.94 7.18
C ARG A 45 8.00 -1.27 5.68
N ASN A 46 7.09 -2.11 5.21
CA ASN A 46 7.07 -2.57 3.81
C ASN A 46 6.24 -1.67 2.88
N ASN A 47 5.41 -0.79 3.43
CA ASN A 47 4.51 0.10 2.70
C ASN A 47 4.59 1.55 3.22
N CYS A 48 5.75 1.98 3.70
CA CYS A 48 5.85 3.22 4.46
C CYS A 48 5.63 4.47 3.59
N GLY A 49 4.53 5.19 3.83
CA GLY A 49 4.12 6.34 3.00
C GLY A 49 3.52 5.95 1.64
N GLY A 50 3.38 4.64 1.34
CA GLY A 50 2.76 4.13 0.13
C GLY A 50 3.21 2.72 -0.23
N CYS A 51 2.44 2.06 -1.09
CA CYS A 51 2.67 0.68 -1.51
C CYS A 51 4.11 0.41 -1.98
N GLY A 52 4.69 -0.68 -1.44
CA GLY A 52 6.03 -1.13 -1.81
C GLY A 52 7.17 -0.22 -1.36
N THR A 53 6.88 0.82 -0.58
CA THR A 53 7.93 1.69 -0.01
C THR A 53 8.56 0.98 1.20
N VAL A 54 9.49 0.08 0.90
CA VAL A 54 10.21 -0.69 1.91
C VAL A 54 11.31 0.17 2.53
N CYS A 55 11.21 0.45 3.83
CA CYS A 55 12.29 1.08 4.56
C CYS A 55 13.44 0.08 4.74
N SER A 56 14.55 0.33 4.03
CA SER A 56 15.74 -0.51 4.08
C SER A 56 17.00 0.36 4.10
N PHE A 57 17.86 0.10 5.08
CA PHE A 57 19.16 0.74 5.23
C PHE A 57 20.24 -0.35 5.26
N PRO A 58 21.35 -0.21 4.51
CA PRO A 58 22.43 -1.19 4.58
C PRO A 58 23.03 -1.28 5.98
N ASN A 59 23.12 -2.50 6.53
CA ASN A 59 23.65 -2.78 7.88
C ASN A 59 22.94 -1.98 8.99
N ALA A 60 21.64 -1.72 8.81
CA ALA A 60 20.87 -0.93 9.74
C ALA A 60 19.40 -1.36 9.79
N SER A 61 18.87 -1.29 11.01
CA SER A 61 17.47 -1.46 11.29
C SER A 61 16.69 -0.21 10.86
N ALA A 62 15.67 -0.42 10.05
CA ALA A 62 14.76 0.63 9.59
C ALA A 62 13.35 0.40 10.15
N GLY A 63 12.62 1.48 10.38
CA GLY A 63 11.21 1.48 10.76
C GLY A 63 10.40 2.44 9.90
N CYS A 64 9.09 2.38 10.02
CA CYS A 64 8.17 3.38 9.50
C CYS A 64 7.55 4.14 10.66
N SER A 65 7.57 5.47 10.60
CA SER A 65 6.89 6.32 11.59
C SER A 65 6.35 7.56 10.91
N GLY A 66 5.04 7.77 11.01
CA GLY A 66 4.39 8.94 10.41
C GLY A 66 4.45 8.96 8.88
N GLY A 67 4.48 7.78 8.25
CA GLY A 67 4.61 7.65 6.79
C GLY A 67 5.99 8.00 6.25
N SER A 68 7.02 8.01 7.11
CA SER A 68 8.40 8.25 6.72
C SER A 68 9.31 7.15 7.29
N CYS A 69 10.27 6.72 6.47
CA CYS A 69 11.28 5.77 6.90
C CYS A 69 12.19 6.40 7.96
N VAL A 70 12.29 5.74 9.11
CA VAL A 70 13.13 6.16 10.23
C VAL A 70 14.25 5.16 10.47
N PHE A 71 15.42 5.67 10.82
CA PHE A 71 16.57 4.88 11.24
C PHE A 71 16.40 4.47 12.70
N LEU A 72 16.46 3.17 12.98
CA LEU A 72 16.31 2.63 14.35
C LEU A 72 17.66 2.29 15.00
N GLY A 73 18.68 1.97 14.20
CA GLY A 73 20.01 1.63 14.70
C GLY A 73 20.85 0.86 13.68
N CYS A 74 22.12 0.65 14.00
CA CYS A 74 23.00 -0.22 13.22
C CYS A 74 22.79 -1.69 13.61
N ASP A 75 22.89 -2.59 12.64
CA ASP A 75 22.86 -4.02 12.90
C ASP A 75 24.21 -4.46 13.53
N PRO A 76 24.21 -5.43 14.47
CA PRO A 76 25.45 -5.98 15.00
C PRO A 76 26.25 -6.66 13.89
N GLY A 77 27.51 -6.22 13.71
CA GLY A 77 28.43 -6.69 12.68
C GLY A 77 29.11 -8.02 12.98
#